data_AF-A0AAW1QX27-F1
#
_entry.id   AF-A0AAW1QX27-F1
#
_cell.length_a   1.000
_cell.length_b   1.000
_cell.length_c   1.000
_cell.angle_alpha   90.00
_cell.angle_beta   90.00
_cell.angle_gamma   90.00
#
_symmetry.space_group_name_H-M   'P 1'
#
loop_
_entity.id
_entity.type
_entity.pdbx_description
1 polymer ?
#
loop_
_entity_poly.entity_id
_entity_poly.type
_entity_poly.pdbx_seq_one_letter_code
_entity_poly.pdbx_strand_id
1 'polypeptide(L)'
;MPGSSARSRARRRAQASGGHRGGCEEGAAARCRVRNVSRASIFRRWLLDTFGREALGAGAGVLDVAGGKGALAFELANLNGLRATVLDPRPLSLGRHALLLQCGFLHRNAAFGAYVDRPLAACVASGPVWPGHLRLVATPRLAAAVMGDPDPDCRTSGAGELVQRLVWEGLQDALSPRWLHAARSHEGGGASLPEGDEDARVQGSVAAAGAARQREDPMASPGVVPPRVVAAAGVAGAAQTVYDVLRECSVVAAMHPDQATEFAIDLAQLGRKPFAIVPCCVHAQAYPERCLADGRPVGTYEELIEYLAARDPAIRVNELPIEGRNLVVYCTAWS
;
A
#
# COMPACT_ATOMS: atom_id res chain seq x y z
N MET A 1 35.15 -48.95 46.67
CA MET A 1 34.45 -50.23 46.36
C MET A 1 34.07 -50.88 47.67
N PRO A 2 32.88 -51.48 47.85
CA PRO A 2 31.67 -51.55 47.00
C PRO A 2 30.56 -50.65 47.61
N GLY A 3 29.40 -50.34 47.03
CA GLY A 3 28.55 -51.00 46.05
C GLY A 3 27.11 -50.88 46.61
N SER A 4 26.27 -50.02 46.03
CA SER A 4 25.20 -50.40 45.08
C SER A 4 24.13 -51.33 45.66
N SER A 5 22.88 -50.86 45.67
CA SER A 5 21.65 -51.62 45.33
C SER A 5 20.42 -50.83 45.81
N ALA A 6 19.73 -50.07 44.97
CA ALA A 6 18.70 -50.50 44.01
C ALA A 6 17.27 -50.59 44.60
N ARG A 7 16.44 -49.65 44.13
CA ARG A 7 15.07 -49.81 43.58
C ARG A 7 14.08 -50.69 44.38
N SER A 8 12.89 -50.13 44.68
CA SER A 8 11.74 -50.21 43.75
C SER A 8 10.37 -49.95 44.40
N ARG A 9 9.56 -49.19 43.63
CA ARG A 9 8.14 -49.42 43.29
C ARG A 9 7.03 -49.39 44.38
N ALA A 10 6.25 -48.31 44.25
CA ALA A 10 4.84 -48.32 43.82
C ALA A 10 3.71 -48.50 44.87
N ARG A 11 2.76 -47.54 44.86
CA ARG A 11 1.28 -47.66 44.79
C ARG A 11 0.66 -46.29 45.17
N ARG A 12 0.16 -45.50 44.21
CA ARG A 12 -1.24 -45.37 43.72
C ARG A 12 -2.31 -45.04 44.79
N ARG A 13 -2.87 -43.81 44.65
CA ARG A 13 -4.31 -43.39 44.70
C ARG A 13 -5.07 -43.62 46.04
N ALA A 14 -5.95 -42.74 46.54
CA ALA A 14 -6.63 -41.55 46.05
C ALA A 14 -7.34 -40.81 47.22
N GLN A 15 -7.84 -39.59 46.95
CA GLN A 15 -9.02 -38.91 47.55
C GLN A 15 -8.90 -38.45 49.02
N ALA A 16 -9.46 -37.33 49.49
CA ALA A 16 -10.21 -36.19 48.95
C ALA A 16 -10.33 -35.14 50.09
N SER A 17 -10.96 -34.00 49.78
CA SER A 17 -11.26 -32.82 50.64
C SER A 17 -10.08 -31.85 50.79
N GLY A 18 -10.18 -30.55 50.48
CA GLY A 18 -11.32 -29.65 50.34
C GLY A 18 -10.96 -28.40 51.13
N GLY A 19 -10.59 -27.30 50.46
CA GLY A 19 -10.14 -26.10 51.17
C GLY A 19 -9.62 -25.00 50.24
N HIS A 20 -10.54 -24.13 49.84
CA HIS A 20 -10.43 -23.03 48.91
C HIS A 20 -9.59 -21.86 49.47
N ARG A 21 -8.53 -21.42 48.78
CA ARG A 21 -8.10 -20.00 48.67
C ARG A 21 -7.39 -19.80 47.33
N GLY A 22 -8.03 -19.06 46.42
CA GLY A 22 -7.41 -18.51 45.21
C GLY A 22 -6.34 -17.47 45.58
N GLY A 23 -5.47 -17.02 44.68
CA GLY A 23 -5.44 -17.16 43.24
C GLY A 23 -4.80 -15.87 42.72
N CYS A 24 -3.52 -15.92 42.37
CA CYS A 24 -2.80 -14.87 41.66
C CYS A 24 -1.69 -15.55 40.83
N GLU A 25 -2.02 -16.00 39.63
CA GLU A 25 -1.00 -16.14 38.59
C GLU A 25 -1.48 -15.38 37.36
N GLU A 26 -0.74 -14.31 37.10
CA GLU A 26 -0.88 -13.39 35.99
C GLU A 26 -0.80 -14.18 34.68
N GLY A 27 -1.97 -14.49 34.13
CA GLY A 27 -2.10 -15.03 32.79
C GLY A 27 -1.58 -14.02 31.80
N ALA A 28 -0.43 -14.34 31.20
CA ALA A 28 0.19 -13.63 30.09
C ALA A 28 -0.88 -13.08 29.14
N ALA A 29 -0.95 -11.75 29.04
CA ALA A 29 -1.73 -11.06 28.03
C ALA A 29 -1.22 -11.54 26.67
N ALA A 30 -1.91 -12.52 26.10
CA ALA A 30 -1.74 -12.91 24.72
C ALA A 30 -2.06 -11.67 23.89
N ARG A 31 -1.03 -10.89 23.53
CA ARG A 31 -1.16 -9.78 22.58
C ARG A 31 -1.96 -10.32 21.41
N CYS A 32 -3.15 -9.75 21.18
CA CYS A 32 -3.96 -10.07 20.01
C CYS A 32 -3.02 -10.06 18.81
N ARG A 33 -2.84 -11.23 18.20
CA ARG A 33 -2.03 -11.38 17.01
C ARG A 33 -2.81 -10.66 15.90
N VAL A 34 -2.60 -9.36 15.76
CA VAL A 34 -3.16 -8.55 14.67
C VAL A 34 -2.53 -9.12 13.41
N ARG A 35 -3.25 -10.07 12.79
CA ARG A 35 -2.85 -10.63 11.50
C ARG A 35 -2.80 -9.48 10.50
N ASN A 36 -1.92 -9.63 9.52
CA ASN A 36 -1.57 -8.69 8.45
C ASN A 36 -2.78 -8.21 7.60
N VAL A 37 -3.69 -7.43 8.19
CA VAL A 37 -4.87 -6.87 7.52
C VAL A 37 -4.76 -5.36 7.53
N SER A 38 -4.81 -4.76 6.34
CA SER A 38 -4.95 -3.31 6.11
C SER A 38 -3.72 -2.41 6.33
N ARG A 39 -2.53 -2.84 5.87
CA ARG A 39 -1.35 -1.95 5.72
C ARG A 39 -1.68 -0.61 5.05
N ALA A 40 -2.34 -0.67 3.88
CA ALA A 40 -2.77 0.51 3.13
C ALA A 40 -3.73 1.39 3.94
N SER A 41 -4.71 0.80 4.64
CA SER A 41 -5.64 1.57 5.48
C SER A 41 -4.96 2.22 6.69
N ILE A 42 -3.99 1.55 7.30
CA ILE A 42 -3.22 2.11 8.44
C ILE A 42 -2.38 3.28 7.96
N PHE A 43 -1.71 3.14 6.81
CA PHE A 43 -0.94 4.22 6.23
C PHE A 43 -1.82 5.38 5.78
N ARG A 44 -2.96 5.11 5.11
CA ARG A 44 -4.00 6.10 4.79
C ARG A 44 -4.45 6.89 6.01
N ARG A 45 -4.75 6.19 7.11
CA ARG A 45 -5.16 6.83 8.38
C ARG A 45 -4.10 7.80 8.86
N TRP A 46 -2.86 7.34 8.90
CA TRP A 46 -1.73 8.15 9.33
C TRP A 46 -1.51 9.37 8.41
N LEU A 47 -1.70 9.23 7.09
CA LEU A 47 -1.65 10.36 6.16
C LEU A 47 -2.74 11.39 6.48
N LEU A 48 -3.97 10.96 6.73
CA LEU A 48 -5.09 11.84 7.08
C LEU A 48 -4.85 12.59 8.39
N ASP A 49 -4.29 11.91 9.40
CA ASP A 49 -3.93 12.52 10.69
C ASP A 49 -2.78 13.53 10.55
N THR A 50 -1.80 13.23 9.68
CA THR A 50 -0.54 14.00 9.60
C THR A 50 -0.65 15.22 8.69
N PHE A 51 -1.28 15.08 7.52
CA PHE A 51 -1.38 16.15 6.52
C PHE A 51 -2.74 16.83 6.51
N GLY A 52 -3.79 16.15 6.99
CA GLY A 52 -5.16 16.62 6.86
C GLY A 52 -5.74 16.44 5.46
N ARG A 53 -7.07 16.47 5.37
CA ARG A 53 -7.80 16.21 4.13
C ARG A 53 -7.60 17.31 3.09
N GLU A 54 -7.54 18.55 3.54
CA GLU A 54 -7.38 19.72 2.67
C GLU A 54 -6.04 19.67 1.91
N ALA A 55 -4.93 19.47 2.63
CA ALA A 55 -3.61 19.36 2.01
C ALA A 55 -3.54 18.16 1.06
N LEU A 56 -4.04 16.99 1.47
CA LEU A 56 -4.06 15.80 0.61
C LEU A 56 -4.95 15.98 -0.63
N GLY A 57 -6.00 16.80 -0.55
CA GLY A 57 -6.93 17.06 -1.64
C GLY A 57 -6.54 18.20 -2.59
N ALA A 58 -5.51 19.00 -2.24
CA ALA A 58 -5.06 20.12 -3.04
C ALA A 58 -4.40 19.69 -4.37
N GLY A 59 -4.33 20.60 -5.33
CA GLY A 59 -3.65 20.38 -6.62
C GLY A 59 -4.14 19.12 -7.35
N ALA A 60 -3.20 18.29 -7.81
CA ALA A 60 -3.45 16.99 -8.42
C ALA A 60 -3.73 15.87 -7.40
N GLY A 61 -3.69 16.18 -6.09
CA GLY A 61 -3.88 15.25 -4.99
C GLY A 61 -2.62 14.45 -4.63
N VAL A 62 -2.82 13.24 -4.12
CA VAL A 62 -1.74 12.38 -3.62
C VAL A 62 -1.08 11.61 -4.76
N LEU A 63 0.25 11.69 -4.86
CA LEU A 63 1.04 10.84 -5.74
C LEU A 63 1.47 9.58 -4.98
N ASP A 64 0.97 8.41 -5.37
CA ASP A 64 1.29 7.10 -4.77
C ASP A 64 2.41 6.42 -5.57
N VAL A 65 3.66 6.66 -5.16
CA VAL A 65 4.87 6.16 -5.82
C VAL A 65 5.09 4.69 -5.48
N ALA A 66 5.29 3.87 -6.51
CA ALA A 66 5.39 2.41 -6.40
C ALA A 66 4.20 1.78 -5.66
N GLY A 67 3.00 2.36 -5.83
CA GLY A 67 1.76 1.91 -5.18
C GLY A 67 1.29 0.50 -5.57
N GLY A 68 2.00 -0.17 -6.49
CA GLY A 68 1.77 -1.56 -6.87
C GLY A 68 0.37 -1.80 -7.40
N LYS A 69 -0.43 -2.55 -6.65
CA LYS A 69 -1.81 -2.87 -7.04
C LYS A 69 -2.77 -1.68 -6.91
N GLY A 70 -2.35 -0.60 -6.25
CA GLY A 70 -3.11 0.65 -6.08
C GLY A 70 -4.05 0.68 -4.88
N ALA A 71 -3.80 -0.14 -3.85
CA ALA A 71 -4.69 -0.26 -2.68
C ALA A 71 -4.85 1.08 -1.93
N LEU A 72 -3.73 1.78 -1.68
CA LEU A 72 -3.74 3.08 -0.99
C LEU A 72 -4.52 4.13 -1.79
N ALA A 73 -4.16 4.33 -3.05
CA ALA A 73 -4.85 5.27 -3.94
C ALA A 73 -6.35 4.96 -4.08
N PHE A 74 -6.73 3.68 -4.16
CA PHE A 74 -8.13 3.27 -4.22
C PHE A 74 -8.89 3.61 -2.94
N GLU A 75 -8.31 3.37 -1.76
CA GLU A 75 -8.93 3.72 -0.49
C GLU A 75 -9.08 5.24 -0.33
N LEU A 76 -8.06 6.03 -0.67
CA LEU A 76 -8.12 7.50 -0.64
C LEU A 76 -9.27 8.03 -1.53
N ALA A 77 -9.40 7.51 -2.75
CA ALA A 77 -10.44 7.93 -3.69
C ALA A 77 -11.86 7.52 -3.24
N ASN A 78 -12.02 6.30 -2.75
CA ASN A 78 -13.35 5.73 -2.49
C ASN A 78 -13.86 5.95 -1.07
N LEU A 79 -12.98 6.06 -0.07
CA LEU A 79 -13.37 6.25 1.31
C LEU A 79 -13.25 7.71 1.75
N ASN A 80 -12.37 8.49 1.14
CA ASN A 80 -12.12 9.89 1.53
C ASN A 80 -12.46 10.91 0.42
N GLY A 81 -12.72 10.46 -0.81
CA GLY A 81 -12.97 11.37 -1.93
C GLY A 81 -11.74 12.15 -2.37
N LEU A 82 -10.54 11.72 -1.97
CA LEU A 82 -9.29 12.38 -2.28
C LEU A 82 -8.74 11.85 -3.61
N ARG A 83 -8.28 12.76 -4.47
CA ARG A 83 -7.61 12.38 -5.72
C ARG A 83 -6.28 11.72 -5.39
N ALA A 84 -6.04 10.57 -6.00
CA ALA A 84 -4.78 9.87 -5.90
C ALA A 84 -4.39 9.27 -7.25
N THR A 85 -3.11 9.39 -7.59
CA THR A 85 -2.54 8.85 -8.84
C THR A 85 -1.37 7.94 -8.50
N VAL A 86 -1.42 6.70 -8.98
CA VAL A 86 -0.36 5.71 -8.78
C VAL A 86 0.72 5.89 -9.85
N LEU A 87 1.98 5.94 -9.44
CA LEU A 87 3.15 5.86 -10.32
C LEU A 87 3.79 4.48 -10.12
N ASP A 88 3.49 3.53 -11.00
CA ASP A 88 4.07 2.18 -10.95
C ASP A 88 4.10 1.59 -12.37
N PRO A 89 5.22 0.95 -12.79
CA PRO A 89 5.30 0.31 -14.10
C PRO A 89 4.27 -0.82 -14.28
N ARG A 90 3.88 -1.50 -13.19
CA ARG A 90 2.94 -2.62 -13.21
C ARG A 90 1.50 -2.11 -13.38
N PRO A 91 0.63 -2.86 -14.07
CA PRO A 91 -0.79 -2.53 -14.14
C PRO A 91 -1.45 -2.61 -12.76
N LEU A 92 -2.44 -1.74 -12.52
CA LEU A 92 -3.26 -1.80 -11.31
C LEU A 92 -4.11 -3.07 -11.29
N SER A 93 -4.33 -3.62 -10.09
CA SER A 93 -5.19 -4.79 -9.87
C SER A 93 -6.19 -4.48 -8.76
N LEU A 94 -7.30 -3.88 -9.18
CA LEU A 94 -8.28 -3.27 -8.28
C LEU A 94 -9.64 -3.98 -8.26
N GLY A 95 -9.83 -5.05 -9.05
CA GLY A 95 -11.09 -5.82 -9.06
C GLY A 95 -11.49 -6.35 -7.68
N ARG A 96 -10.52 -6.88 -6.91
CA ARG A 96 -10.76 -7.29 -5.52
C ARG A 96 -11.16 -6.12 -4.62
N HIS A 97 -10.53 -4.95 -4.78
CA HIS A 97 -10.84 -3.77 -3.97
C HIS A 97 -12.22 -3.21 -4.29
N ALA A 98 -12.61 -3.21 -5.56
CA ALA A 98 -13.95 -2.84 -6.01
C ALA A 98 -15.01 -3.79 -5.41
N LEU A 99 -14.78 -5.10 -5.42
CA LEU A 99 -15.68 -6.07 -4.79
C LEU A 99 -15.80 -5.84 -3.27
N LEU A 100 -14.66 -5.63 -2.58
CA LEU A 100 -14.66 -5.34 -1.14
C LEU A 100 -15.40 -4.04 -0.81
N LEU A 101 -15.31 -3.02 -1.66
CA LEU A 101 -16.07 -1.78 -1.52
C LEU A 101 -17.57 -2.04 -1.68
N GLN A 102 -17.98 -2.73 -2.75
CA GLN A 102 -19.39 -3.01 -3.05
C GLN A 102 -20.06 -3.87 -1.97
N CYS A 103 -19.35 -4.85 -1.43
CA CYS A 103 -19.83 -5.68 -0.33
C CYS A 103 -19.74 -4.98 1.05
N GLY A 104 -19.29 -3.72 1.09
CA GLY A 104 -19.17 -2.90 2.28
C GLY A 104 -18.03 -3.29 3.23
N PHE A 105 -17.14 -4.23 2.86
CA PHE A 105 -16.05 -4.68 3.73
C PHE A 105 -15.10 -3.55 4.13
N LEU A 106 -14.84 -2.59 3.23
CA LEU A 106 -13.98 -1.44 3.52
C LEU A 106 -14.60 -0.47 4.57
N HIS A 107 -15.92 -0.54 4.78
CA HIS A 107 -16.66 0.29 5.74
C HIS A 107 -16.96 -0.43 7.06
N ARG A 108 -16.75 -1.76 7.14
CA ARG A 108 -17.10 -2.58 8.32
C ARG A 108 -16.22 -2.33 9.53
N ASN A 109 -15.00 -1.84 9.34
CA ASN A 109 -14.07 -1.67 10.46
C ASN A 109 -14.44 -0.42 11.27
N ALA A 110 -15.09 -0.62 12.42
CA ALA A 110 -15.51 0.44 13.33
C ALA A 110 -14.34 1.33 13.78
N ALA A 111 -13.14 0.78 13.98
CA ALA A 111 -11.96 1.55 14.35
C ALA A 111 -11.53 2.54 13.26
N PHE A 112 -11.94 2.30 12.01
CA PHE A 112 -11.66 3.17 10.87
C PHE A 112 -12.84 4.08 10.50
N GLY A 113 -13.97 3.98 11.20
CA GLY A 113 -15.20 4.72 10.88
C GLY A 113 -15.00 6.24 10.85
N ALA A 114 -14.22 6.80 11.78
CA ALA A 114 -13.91 8.23 11.84
C ALA A 114 -13.07 8.74 10.64
N TYR A 115 -12.47 7.83 9.88
CA TYR A 115 -11.63 8.13 8.71
C TYR A 115 -12.33 7.79 7.39
N VAL A 116 -13.63 7.50 7.43
CA VAL A 116 -14.44 7.24 6.24
C VAL A 116 -15.34 8.44 6.02
N ASP A 117 -15.02 9.25 5.02
CA ASP A 117 -15.78 10.46 4.68
C ASP A 117 -16.90 10.15 3.68
N ARG A 118 -16.73 9.12 2.85
CA ARG A 118 -17.73 8.69 1.86
C ARG A 118 -18.55 7.52 2.40
N PRO A 119 -19.86 7.69 2.65
CA PRO A 119 -20.71 6.61 3.16
C PRO A 119 -20.88 5.52 2.11
N LEU A 120 -21.05 4.26 2.58
CA LEU A 120 -21.19 3.09 1.71
C LEU A 120 -22.28 3.27 0.65
N ALA A 121 -23.45 3.80 1.04
CA ALA A 121 -24.56 4.02 0.12
C ALA A 121 -24.18 4.92 -1.06
N ALA A 122 -23.39 5.98 -0.83
CA ALA A 122 -22.92 6.86 -1.89
C ALA A 122 -21.93 6.13 -2.83
N CYS A 123 -21.01 5.33 -2.26
CA CYS A 123 -20.02 4.59 -3.06
C CYS A 123 -20.68 3.47 -3.89
N VAL A 124 -21.70 2.80 -3.36
CA VAL A 124 -22.47 1.78 -4.11
C VAL A 124 -23.28 2.44 -5.22
N ALA A 125 -23.91 3.58 -4.96
CA ALA A 125 -24.70 4.31 -5.94
C ALA A 125 -23.85 4.88 -7.09
N SER A 126 -22.68 5.48 -6.79
CA SER A 126 -21.79 6.04 -7.82
C SER A 126 -20.90 4.99 -8.49
N GLY A 127 -20.80 3.79 -7.92
CA GLY A 127 -19.75 2.84 -8.25
C GLY A 127 -18.36 3.26 -7.74
N PRO A 128 -17.36 2.36 -7.88
CA PRO A 128 -15.99 2.64 -7.48
C PRO A 128 -15.37 3.74 -8.35
N VAL A 129 -14.68 4.67 -7.70
CA VAL A 129 -13.80 5.64 -8.35
C VAL A 129 -12.43 5.00 -8.56
N TRP A 130 -11.97 4.99 -9.81
CA TRP A 130 -10.67 4.44 -10.16
C TRP A 130 -9.59 5.52 -10.01
N PRO A 131 -8.49 5.27 -9.28
CA PRO A 131 -7.40 6.22 -9.17
C PRO A 131 -6.69 6.41 -10.51
N GLY A 132 -5.99 7.54 -10.67
CA GLY A 132 -5.11 7.76 -11.82
C GLY A 132 -3.97 6.74 -11.83
N HIS A 133 -3.42 6.46 -13.01
CA HIS A 133 -2.28 5.56 -13.14
C HIS A 133 -1.29 6.03 -14.20
N LEU A 134 -0.06 6.29 -13.77
CA LEU A 134 1.10 6.57 -14.61
C LEU A 134 1.94 5.30 -14.70
N ARG A 135 1.88 4.63 -15.86
CA ARG A 135 2.66 3.43 -16.13
C ARG A 135 4.07 3.79 -16.56
N LEU A 136 4.92 4.09 -15.60
CA LEU A 136 6.23 4.63 -15.86
C LEU A 136 7.24 4.11 -14.84
N VAL A 137 8.44 3.75 -15.30
CA VAL A 137 9.56 3.54 -14.39
C VAL A 137 10.08 4.89 -13.92
N ALA A 138 10.01 5.11 -12.62
CA ALA A 138 10.46 6.33 -11.99
C ALA A 138 11.98 6.43 -12.02
N THR A 139 12.53 7.57 -12.45
CA THR A 139 13.98 7.82 -12.51
C THR A 139 14.34 9.17 -11.90
N PRO A 140 15.50 9.31 -11.22
CA PRO A 140 15.94 10.59 -10.67
C PRO A 140 16.00 11.71 -11.71
N ARG A 141 16.37 11.37 -12.95
CA ARG A 141 16.40 12.31 -14.09
C ARG A 141 15.02 12.89 -14.41
N LEU A 142 13.96 12.09 -14.29
CA LEU A 142 12.60 12.56 -14.51
C LEU A 142 12.18 13.55 -13.42
N ALA A 143 12.48 13.25 -12.15
CA ALA A 143 12.18 14.16 -11.04
C ALA A 143 12.90 15.51 -11.22
N ALA A 144 14.19 15.47 -11.54
CA ALA A 144 14.99 16.66 -11.82
C ALA A 144 14.46 17.46 -13.03
N ALA A 145 14.08 16.78 -14.11
CA ALA A 145 13.54 17.43 -15.30
C ALA A 145 12.19 18.11 -15.01
N VAL A 146 11.28 17.45 -14.31
CA VAL A 146 9.94 18.01 -14.04
C VAL A 146 9.97 19.12 -12.99
N MET A 147 10.75 18.95 -11.91
CA MET A 147 10.80 19.91 -10.81
C MET A 147 11.76 21.07 -11.07
N GLY A 148 12.80 20.85 -11.87
CA GLY A 148 13.78 21.88 -12.25
C GLY A 148 13.38 22.75 -13.44
N ASP A 149 12.28 22.41 -14.15
CA ASP A 149 11.82 23.20 -15.29
C ASP A 149 11.23 24.54 -14.84
N PRO A 150 11.75 25.69 -15.31
CA PRO A 150 11.13 26.99 -15.04
C PRO A 150 9.84 27.22 -15.84
N ASP A 151 9.59 26.46 -16.91
CA ASP A 151 8.43 26.65 -17.80
C ASP A 151 7.40 25.50 -17.65
N PRO A 152 6.17 25.78 -17.20
CA PRO A 152 5.11 24.78 -17.06
C PRO A 152 4.51 24.29 -18.40
N ASP A 153 4.68 25.04 -19.49
CA ASP A 153 4.20 24.65 -20.81
C ASP A 153 5.22 23.72 -21.49
N CYS A 154 5.27 22.46 -21.03
CA CYS A 154 6.21 21.40 -21.46
C CYS A 154 6.18 21.05 -22.97
N ARG A 155 5.50 21.84 -23.80
CA ARG A 155 5.31 21.64 -25.24
C ARG A 155 6.32 22.38 -26.10
N THR A 156 6.91 23.47 -25.60
CA THR A 156 7.73 24.38 -26.43
C THR A 156 9.11 24.71 -25.87
N SER A 157 9.43 24.30 -24.65
CA SER A 157 10.76 24.49 -24.06
C SER A 157 11.67 23.27 -24.32
N GLY A 158 12.99 23.48 -24.31
CA GLY A 158 13.96 22.36 -24.37
C GLY A 158 13.88 21.41 -23.17
N ALA A 159 13.31 21.86 -22.05
CA ALA A 159 13.00 21.01 -20.90
C ALA A 159 11.76 20.14 -21.17
N GLY A 160 10.77 20.64 -21.91
CA GLY A 160 9.64 19.88 -22.43
C GLY A 160 10.05 18.68 -23.29
N GLU A 161 11.00 18.86 -24.22
CA GLU A 161 11.55 17.76 -25.04
C GLU A 161 12.25 16.70 -24.18
N LEU A 162 13.01 17.13 -23.15
CA LEU A 162 13.66 16.22 -22.22
C LEU A 162 12.64 15.39 -21.43
N VAL A 163 11.58 16.01 -20.90
CA VAL A 163 10.51 15.32 -20.17
C VAL A 163 9.82 14.31 -21.09
N GLN A 164 9.49 14.70 -22.32
CA GLN A 164 8.89 13.79 -23.30
C GLN A 164 9.77 12.57 -23.55
N ARG A 165 11.09 12.76 -23.73
CA ARG A 165 12.04 11.67 -23.93
C ARG A 165 12.13 10.76 -22.70
N LEU A 166 12.24 11.33 -21.50
CA LEU A 166 12.34 10.54 -20.26
C LEU A 166 11.06 9.75 -19.96
N VAL A 167 9.89 10.36 -20.24
CA VAL A 167 8.59 9.68 -20.14
C VAL A 167 8.52 8.54 -21.16
N TRP A 168 8.96 8.77 -22.40
CA TRP A 168 9.04 7.70 -23.40
C TRP A 168 9.95 6.55 -22.97
N GLU A 169 11.17 6.85 -22.50
CA GLU A 169 12.13 5.85 -22.02
C GLU A 169 11.56 5.03 -20.86
N GLY A 170 10.95 5.69 -19.86
CA GLY A 170 10.35 5.00 -18.73
C GLY A 170 9.09 4.20 -19.12
N LEU A 171 8.34 4.63 -20.13
CA LEU A 171 7.19 3.89 -20.67
C LEU A 171 7.67 2.61 -21.35
N GLN A 172 8.73 2.70 -22.15
CA GLN A 172 9.33 1.53 -22.80
C GLN A 172 9.86 0.52 -21.77
N ASP A 173 10.53 0.99 -20.71
CA ASP A 173 10.98 0.10 -19.66
C ASP A 173 9.81 -0.53 -18.89
N ALA A 174 8.74 0.22 -18.60
CA ALA A 174 7.54 -0.32 -17.95
C ALA A 174 6.83 -1.40 -18.79
N LEU A 175 7.02 -1.40 -20.11
CA LEU A 175 6.52 -2.42 -21.04
C LEU A 175 7.48 -3.59 -21.23
N SER A 176 8.67 -3.56 -20.61
CA SER A 176 9.64 -4.65 -20.74
C SER A 176 9.15 -5.95 -20.10
N PRO A 177 9.65 -7.12 -20.57
CA PRO A 177 9.29 -8.42 -19.99
C PRO A 177 9.53 -8.50 -18.48
N ARG A 178 10.52 -7.77 -17.95
CA ARG A 178 10.82 -7.68 -16.51
C ARG A 178 9.58 -7.34 -15.69
N TRP A 179 8.80 -6.36 -16.14
CA TRP A 179 7.61 -5.88 -15.42
C TRP A 179 6.33 -6.61 -15.85
N LEU A 180 6.24 -7.06 -17.11
CA LEU A 180 5.11 -7.85 -17.59
C LEU A 180 5.06 -9.26 -16.97
N HIS A 181 6.20 -9.94 -16.79
CA HIS A 181 6.25 -11.26 -16.16
C HIS A 181 6.06 -11.19 -14.65
N ALA A 182 6.60 -10.17 -13.97
CA ALA A 182 6.36 -9.92 -12.56
C ALA A 182 4.86 -9.71 -12.24
N ALA A 183 4.10 -9.14 -13.19
CA ALA A 183 2.64 -9.02 -13.07
C ALA A 183 1.94 -10.41 -13.14
N ARG A 184 2.42 -11.33 -14.01
CA ARG A 184 1.82 -12.67 -14.21
C ARG A 184 2.14 -13.66 -13.08
N SER A 185 3.34 -13.62 -12.51
CA SER A 185 3.76 -14.56 -11.44
C SER A 185 2.98 -14.40 -10.12
N HIS A 186 2.19 -13.34 -9.97
CA HIS A 186 1.31 -13.10 -8.81
C HIS A 186 -0.18 -13.37 -9.08
N GLU A 187 -0.58 -13.75 -10.29
CA GLU A 187 -1.96 -14.13 -10.61
C GLU A 187 -2.28 -15.61 -10.32
N GLY A 188 -1.26 -16.44 -10.01
CA GLY A 188 -1.43 -17.87 -9.69
C GLY A 188 -1.91 -18.19 -8.26
N GLY A 189 -2.17 -17.18 -7.43
CA GLY A 189 -2.67 -17.36 -6.06
C GLY A 189 -4.19 -17.29 -5.98
N GLY A 190 -4.88 -18.27 -6.58
CA GLY A 190 -6.31 -18.47 -6.37
C GLY A 190 -6.57 -18.83 -4.91
N ALA A 191 -6.83 -17.82 -4.08
CA ALA A 191 -7.35 -18.03 -2.74
C ALA A 191 -8.84 -18.36 -2.87
N SER A 192 -9.17 -19.62 -2.63
CA SER A 192 -10.50 -20.06 -2.27
C SER A 192 -11.09 -19.15 -1.20
N LEU A 193 -12.39 -18.85 -1.34
CA LEU A 193 -13.19 -18.31 -0.24
C LEU A 193 -12.97 -19.21 1.00
N PRO A 194 -12.82 -18.66 2.22
CA PRO A 194 -12.85 -19.51 3.39
C PRO A 194 -14.28 -20.03 3.56
N GLU A 195 -14.50 -21.27 3.11
CA GLU A 195 -15.53 -22.15 3.65
C GLU A 195 -15.09 -22.57 5.06
N GLY A 196 -16.01 -22.51 6.02
CA GLY A 196 -15.78 -22.92 7.41
C GLY A 196 -16.79 -22.31 8.40
N ASP A 197 -18.03 -22.79 8.31
CA ASP A 197 -19.01 -23.18 9.35
C ASP A 197 -19.17 -22.30 10.61
N GLU A 198 -20.31 -21.60 10.76
CA GLU A 198 -21.55 -22.01 11.49
C GLU A 198 -21.36 -21.94 13.03
N ASP A 199 -22.22 -21.32 13.85
CA ASP A 199 -23.67 -21.48 13.89
C ASP A 199 -24.30 -20.54 14.95
N ALA A 200 -25.44 -19.90 14.66
CA ALA A 200 -26.46 -19.50 15.66
C ALA A 200 -27.74 -18.93 14.99
N ARG A 201 -28.61 -19.85 14.58
CA ARG A 201 -30.08 -19.84 14.76
C ARG A 201 -30.88 -18.60 14.33
N VAL A 202 -31.60 -18.70 13.22
CA VAL A 202 -33.06 -18.48 13.16
C VAL A 202 -33.66 -19.44 12.13
N GLN A 203 -34.52 -20.35 12.59
CA GLN A 203 -35.29 -21.29 11.76
C GLN A 203 -36.54 -20.59 11.18
N GLY A 204 -36.86 -20.89 9.92
CA GLY A 204 -38.13 -20.54 9.28
C GLY A 204 -38.23 -21.15 7.88
N SER A 205 -39.02 -22.22 7.76
CA SER A 205 -39.23 -23.10 6.61
C SER A 205 -39.76 -22.41 5.33
N VAL A 206 -39.42 -22.93 4.14
CA VAL A 206 -40.38 -23.64 3.26
C VAL A 206 -39.67 -24.42 2.15
N ALA A 207 -40.39 -25.42 1.67
CA ALA A 207 -39.97 -26.63 0.96
C ALA A 207 -39.59 -26.48 -0.51
N ALA A 208 -39.01 -27.57 -1.00
CA ALA A 208 -38.45 -27.83 -2.32
C ALA A 208 -39.45 -27.81 -3.49
N ALA A 209 -38.92 -27.52 -4.68
CA ALA A 209 -39.29 -28.19 -5.93
C ALA A 209 -38.08 -28.19 -6.87
N GLY A 210 -37.64 -29.38 -7.27
CA GLY A 210 -36.52 -29.58 -8.19
C GLY A 210 -36.95 -29.60 -9.66
N ALA A 211 -35.96 -29.42 -10.55
CA ALA A 211 -35.88 -30.09 -11.85
C ALA A 211 -34.49 -29.83 -12.46
N ALA A 212 -34.05 -30.80 -13.26
CA ALA A 212 -32.68 -31.01 -13.67
C ALA A 212 -32.21 -30.15 -14.87
N ARG A 213 -30.93 -29.75 -14.79
CA ARG A 213 -29.90 -29.69 -15.84
C ARG A 213 -30.26 -29.08 -17.20
N GLN A 214 -29.74 -27.88 -17.44
CA GLN A 214 -28.79 -27.60 -18.53
C GLN A 214 -27.70 -26.67 -17.99
N ARG A 215 -26.43 -27.03 -18.19
CA ARG A 215 -25.27 -26.21 -17.80
C ARG A 215 -25.04 -25.22 -18.93
N GLU A 216 -25.44 -23.98 -18.71
CA GLU A 216 -24.92 -22.82 -19.44
C GLU A 216 -24.07 -22.03 -18.44
N ASP A 217 -22.78 -21.85 -18.75
CA ASP A 217 -21.86 -21.01 -17.97
C ASP A 217 -22.27 -19.54 -18.09
N PRO A 218 -22.74 -18.85 -17.03
CA PRO A 218 -22.97 -17.42 -17.07
C PRO A 218 -21.79 -16.72 -16.36
N MET A 219 -20.63 -16.69 -17.00
CA MET A 219 -19.48 -15.87 -16.53
C MET A 219 -19.15 -14.68 -17.42
N ALA A 220 -20.07 -14.26 -18.30
CA ALA A 220 -20.00 -12.94 -18.91
C ALA A 220 -20.68 -11.91 -17.99
N SER A 221 -19.98 -11.47 -16.94
CA SER A 221 -20.39 -10.28 -16.19
C SER A 221 -20.11 -9.01 -17.01
N PRO A 222 -20.99 -8.00 -16.94
CA PRO A 222 -21.00 -6.88 -17.87
C PRO A 222 -19.86 -5.89 -17.58
N GLY A 223 -19.12 -5.53 -18.64
CA GLY A 223 -18.46 -4.24 -18.83
C GLY A 223 -17.78 -3.62 -17.61
N VAL A 224 -16.71 -4.23 -17.12
CA VAL A 224 -15.70 -3.50 -16.31
C VAL A 224 -15.04 -2.51 -17.27
N VAL A 225 -15.42 -1.24 -17.21
CA VAL A 225 -14.66 -0.18 -17.88
C VAL A 225 -13.31 -0.12 -17.15
N PRO A 226 -12.19 -0.50 -17.80
CA PRO A 226 -10.89 -0.44 -17.13
C PRO A 226 -10.58 1.02 -16.75
N PRO A 227 -9.67 1.25 -15.78
CA PRO A 227 -9.22 2.59 -15.44
C PRO A 227 -8.84 3.33 -16.72
N ARG A 228 -9.11 4.65 -16.77
CA ARG A 228 -8.50 5.53 -17.78
C ARG A 228 -6.99 5.40 -17.61
N VAL A 229 -6.39 4.42 -18.28
CA VAL A 229 -4.98 4.44 -18.60
C VAL A 229 -4.81 5.74 -19.35
N VAL A 230 -3.85 6.56 -18.95
CA VAL A 230 -3.39 7.68 -19.75
C VAL A 230 -2.69 7.09 -20.99
N ALA A 231 -3.48 6.47 -21.87
CA ALA A 231 -3.06 5.76 -23.08
C ALA A 231 -3.73 6.36 -24.33
N ALA A 232 -4.67 7.29 -24.17
CA ALA A 232 -5.42 7.87 -25.29
C ALA A 232 -4.76 9.12 -25.90
N ALA A 233 -3.70 9.65 -25.29
CA ALA A 233 -2.94 10.74 -25.86
C ALA A 233 -1.59 10.18 -26.32
N GLY A 234 -1.14 10.54 -27.53
CA GLY A 234 0.21 10.23 -27.99
C GLY A 234 1.27 10.68 -26.98
N VAL A 235 2.53 10.27 -27.18
CA VAL A 235 3.64 10.47 -26.22
C VAL A 235 3.68 11.87 -25.60
N ALA A 236 3.44 12.91 -26.39
CA ALA A 236 3.38 14.30 -25.92
C ALA A 236 2.26 14.56 -24.88
N GLY A 237 1.06 14.01 -25.08
CA GLY A 237 -0.04 14.17 -24.11
C GLY A 237 0.11 13.28 -22.87
N ALA A 238 0.75 12.11 -23.01
CA ALA A 238 1.16 11.31 -21.86
C ALA A 238 2.22 12.06 -21.03
N ALA A 239 3.20 12.69 -21.69
CA ALA A 239 4.24 13.48 -21.04
C ALA A 239 3.69 14.70 -20.29
N GLN A 240 2.76 15.45 -20.90
CA GLN A 240 2.08 16.56 -20.20
C GLN A 240 1.32 16.05 -18.97
N THR A 241 0.59 14.94 -19.09
CA THR A 241 -0.14 14.39 -17.93
C THR A 241 0.81 13.99 -16.81
N VAL A 242 1.95 13.38 -17.14
CA VAL A 242 2.99 13.05 -16.14
C VAL A 242 3.55 14.32 -15.51
N TYR A 243 3.86 15.34 -16.31
CA TYR A 243 4.36 16.62 -15.85
C TYR A 243 3.38 17.26 -14.85
N ASP A 244 2.12 17.41 -15.24
CA ASP A 244 1.07 18.03 -14.43
C ASP A 244 0.88 17.27 -13.12
N VAL A 245 0.79 15.94 -13.16
CA VAL A 245 0.59 15.13 -11.96
C VAL A 245 1.79 15.22 -11.01
N LEU A 246 3.01 15.10 -11.52
CA LEU A 246 4.20 15.14 -10.68
C LEU A 246 4.41 16.54 -10.08
N ARG A 247 4.22 17.60 -10.87
CA ARG A 247 4.44 18.99 -10.43
C ARG A 247 3.32 19.51 -9.54
N GLU A 248 2.07 19.19 -9.85
CA GLU A 248 0.89 19.70 -9.12
C GLU A 248 0.42 18.76 -8.00
N CYS A 249 1.06 17.60 -7.79
CA CYS A 249 0.74 16.79 -6.61
C CYS A 249 0.94 17.60 -5.32
N SER A 250 0.08 17.35 -4.34
CA SER A 250 0.12 18.02 -3.05
C SER A 250 1.01 17.28 -2.05
N VAL A 251 1.00 15.94 -2.09
CA VAL A 251 1.79 15.09 -1.22
C VAL A 251 2.32 13.89 -2.00
N VAL A 252 3.59 13.56 -1.78
CA VAL A 252 4.21 12.33 -2.29
C VAL A 252 4.10 11.24 -1.22
N ALA A 253 3.35 10.17 -1.52
CA ALA A 253 3.19 9.02 -0.63
C ALA A 253 3.80 7.77 -1.27
N ALA A 254 4.43 6.91 -0.48
CA ALA A 254 4.94 5.65 -1.00
C ALA A 254 4.98 4.58 0.10
N MET A 255 4.20 3.51 -0.07
CA MET A 255 4.18 2.41 0.90
C MET A 255 5.00 1.23 0.39
N HIS A 256 6.13 0.96 1.05
CA HIS A 256 7.08 -0.11 0.69
C HIS A 256 7.59 0.02 -0.76
N PRO A 257 8.15 1.18 -1.17
CA PRO A 257 8.47 1.45 -2.58
C PRO A 257 9.74 0.78 -3.11
N ASP A 258 10.32 -0.20 -2.41
CA ASP A 258 11.55 -0.91 -2.82
C ASP A 258 12.62 0.04 -3.43
N GLN A 259 12.91 -0.13 -4.73
CA GLN A 259 13.89 0.65 -5.50
C GLN A 259 13.48 2.12 -5.77
N ALA A 260 12.21 2.47 -5.60
CA ALA A 260 11.71 3.83 -5.84
C ALA A 260 11.77 4.74 -4.60
N THR A 261 12.32 4.25 -3.48
CA THR A 261 12.41 5.01 -2.21
C THR A 261 13.07 6.38 -2.38
N GLU A 262 14.28 6.41 -2.97
CA GLU A 262 15.01 7.67 -3.14
C GLU A 262 14.38 8.59 -4.18
N PHE A 263 13.87 8.03 -5.28
CA PHE A 263 13.14 8.82 -6.27
C PHE A 263 11.98 9.60 -5.62
N ALA A 264 11.21 8.96 -4.73
CA ALA A 264 10.10 9.61 -4.06
C ALA A 264 10.57 10.77 -3.15
N ILE A 265 11.71 10.61 -2.46
CA ILE A 265 12.32 11.69 -1.65
C ILE A 265 12.89 12.79 -2.54
N ASP A 266 13.62 12.44 -3.62
CA ASP A 266 14.20 13.40 -4.56
C ASP A 266 13.13 14.28 -5.17
N LEU A 267 12.05 13.66 -5.66
CA LEU A 267 10.90 14.37 -6.21
C LEU A 267 10.31 15.35 -5.19
N ALA A 268 10.14 14.90 -3.95
CA ALA A 268 9.58 15.73 -2.88
C ALA A 268 10.52 16.89 -2.49
N GLN A 269 11.82 16.63 -2.38
CA GLN A 269 12.84 17.64 -2.06
C GLN A 269 12.95 18.70 -3.16
N LEU A 270 13.07 18.27 -4.42
CA LEU A 270 13.17 19.17 -5.57
C LEU A 270 11.91 20.01 -5.75
N GLY A 271 10.73 19.41 -5.59
CA GLY A 271 9.45 20.10 -5.70
C GLY A 271 8.99 20.82 -4.44
N ARG A 272 9.79 20.76 -3.34
CA ARG A 272 9.40 21.22 -2.00
C ARG A 272 8.00 20.75 -1.60
N LYS A 273 7.68 19.49 -1.91
CA LYS A 273 6.40 18.84 -1.61
C LYS A 273 6.46 18.09 -0.29
N PRO A 274 5.45 18.17 0.58
CA PRO A 274 5.33 17.27 1.72
C PRO A 274 5.36 15.81 1.24
N PHE A 275 5.94 14.91 2.04
CA PHE A 275 6.00 13.49 1.68
C PHE A 275 5.90 12.56 2.87
N ALA A 276 5.52 11.31 2.60
CA ALA A 276 5.57 10.22 3.55
C ALA A 276 5.87 8.89 2.85
N ILE A 277 6.91 8.21 3.30
CA ILE A 277 7.41 6.99 2.67
C ILE A 277 7.62 5.94 3.75
N VAL A 278 7.24 4.69 3.49
CA VAL A 278 7.51 3.55 4.36
C VAL A 278 8.57 2.67 3.68
N PRO A 279 9.87 2.84 3.94
CA PRO A 279 10.91 2.02 3.32
C PRO A 279 10.82 0.56 3.80
N CYS A 280 11.18 -0.39 2.93
CA CYS A 280 11.14 -1.83 3.25
C CYS A 280 12.47 -2.55 3.00
N CYS A 281 13.15 -2.23 1.90
CA CYS A 281 14.28 -2.97 1.37
C CYS A 281 15.50 -2.05 1.20
N VAL A 282 16.67 -2.49 1.69
CA VAL A 282 17.92 -1.73 1.57
C VAL A 282 18.46 -1.80 0.15
N HIS A 283 18.37 -2.96 -0.50
CA HIS A 283 18.95 -3.18 -1.83
C HIS A 283 20.43 -2.75 -1.93
N ALA A 284 21.26 -3.10 -0.93
CA ALA A 284 22.66 -2.67 -0.85
C ALA A 284 23.49 -2.96 -2.12
N GLN A 285 23.16 -4.03 -2.87
CA GLN A 285 23.82 -4.33 -4.15
C GLN A 285 23.42 -3.38 -5.29
N ALA A 286 22.18 -2.87 -5.27
CA ALA A 286 21.70 -1.95 -6.29
C ALA A 286 22.08 -0.49 -5.99
N TYR A 287 22.43 -0.18 -4.74
CA TYR A 287 22.82 1.15 -4.27
C TYR A 287 24.11 1.10 -3.42
N PRO A 288 25.24 0.60 -3.97
CA PRO A 288 26.50 0.50 -3.24
C PRO A 288 27.09 1.85 -2.82
N GLU A 289 26.64 2.94 -3.43
CA GLU A 289 27.05 4.32 -3.16
C GLU A 289 26.42 4.92 -1.90
N ARG A 290 25.40 4.28 -1.31
CA ARG A 290 24.77 4.77 -0.09
C ARG A 290 25.73 4.64 1.08
N CYS A 291 26.12 5.79 1.63
CA CYS A 291 26.95 5.87 2.82
C CYS A 291 26.28 6.74 3.88
N LEU A 292 26.44 6.36 5.15
CA LEU A 292 26.15 7.20 6.30
C LEU A 292 27.11 8.40 6.36
N ALA A 293 26.83 9.36 7.24
CA ALA A 293 27.66 10.55 7.42
C ALA A 293 29.10 10.24 7.84
N ASP A 294 29.33 9.10 8.50
CA ASP A 294 30.65 8.61 8.90
C ASP A 294 31.39 7.81 7.81
N GLY A 295 30.78 7.68 6.62
CA GLY A 295 31.34 6.99 5.46
C GLY A 295 31.08 5.49 5.41
N ARG A 296 30.40 4.90 6.41
CA ARG A 296 30.03 3.47 6.37
C ARG A 296 28.94 3.21 5.32
N PRO A 297 29.01 2.09 4.56
CA PRO A 297 27.98 1.75 3.59
C PRO A 297 26.68 1.34 4.30
N VAL A 298 25.54 1.67 3.69
CA VAL A 298 24.21 1.33 4.22
C VAL A 298 23.88 -0.12 3.90
N GLY A 299 23.93 -1.00 4.91
CA GLY A 299 23.69 -2.43 4.76
C GLY A 299 22.42 -2.95 5.45
N THR A 300 21.95 -2.25 6.48
CA THR A 300 20.81 -2.63 7.32
C THR A 300 19.63 -1.68 7.17
N TYR A 301 18.47 -2.09 7.70
CA TYR A 301 17.27 -1.26 7.60
C TYR A 301 17.37 -0.02 8.49
N GLU A 302 17.96 -0.17 9.66
CA GLU A 302 18.18 0.90 10.62
C GLU A 302 19.10 1.96 10.01
N GLU A 303 20.20 1.53 9.37
CA GLU A 303 21.10 2.42 8.62
C GLU A 303 20.40 3.08 7.42
N LEU A 304 19.48 2.38 6.75
CA LEU A 304 18.67 3.00 5.68
C LEU A 304 17.80 4.12 6.22
N ILE A 305 17.13 3.91 7.35
CA ILE A 305 16.29 4.94 7.96
C ILE A 305 17.14 6.14 8.41
N GLU A 306 18.30 5.89 9.02
CA GLU A 306 19.26 6.93 9.39
C GLU A 306 19.72 7.72 8.16
N TYR A 307 20.14 7.03 7.10
CA TYR A 307 20.54 7.63 5.83
C TYR A 307 19.46 8.54 5.24
N LEU A 308 18.20 8.06 5.19
CA LEU A 308 17.09 8.84 4.63
C LEU A 308 16.71 10.04 5.51
N ALA A 309 16.73 9.88 6.83
CA ALA A 309 16.44 10.96 7.78
C ALA A 309 17.54 12.03 7.78
N ALA A 310 18.79 11.66 7.52
CA ALA A 310 19.92 12.59 7.45
C ALA A 310 19.92 13.48 6.20
N ARG A 311 19.05 13.21 5.20
CA ARG A 311 19.01 13.98 3.95
C ARG A 311 18.58 15.43 4.13
N ASP A 312 17.76 15.74 5.13
CA ASP A 312 17.30 17.11 5.43
C ASP A 312 16.81 17.20 6.88
N PRO A 313 17.14 18.26 7.63
CA PRO A 313 16.73 18.42 9.03
C PRO A 313 15.20 18.50 9.24
N ALA A 314 14.41 18.80 8.21
CA ALA A 314 12.96 18.80 8.27
C ALA A 314 12.36 17.38 8.27
N ILE A 315 13.13 16.36 7.85
CA ILE A 315 12.68 14.98 7.76
C ILE A 315 12.55 14.37 9.16
N ARG A 316 11.44 13.68 9.38
CA ARG A 316 11.07 13.02 10.63
C ARG A 316 10.80 11.55 10.38
N VAL A 317 10.85 10.76 11.46
CA VAL A 317 10.52 9.33 11.45
C VAL A 317 9.41 9.07 12.47
N ASN A 318 8.45 8.23 12.12
CA ASN A 318 7.38 7.76 13.01
C ASN A 318 7.18 6.25 12.83
N GLU A 319 6.67 5.57 13.84
CA GLU A 319 6.36 4.15 13.80
C GLU A 319 4.88 3.91 13.52
N LEU A 320 4.58 3.13 12.48
CA LEU A 320 3.22 2.71 12.14
C LEU A 320 2.86 1.41 12.86
N PRO A 321 1.59 1.21 13.24
CA PRO A 321 1.12 -0.03 13.85
C PRO A 321 0.93 -1.15 12.82
N ILE A 322 1.97 -1.46 12.04
CA ILE A 322 2.00 -2.54 11.05
C ILE A 322 3.11 -3.54 11.37
N GLU A 323 2.93 -4.80 10.98
CA GLU A 323 3.94 -5.83 11.14
C GLU A 323 5.05 -5.70 10.08
N GLY A 324 6.30 -5.96 10.49
CA GLY A 324 7.47 -5.93 9.63
C GLY A 324 8.11 -4.55 9.57
N ARG A 325 8.38 -4.05 8.35
CA ARG A 325 8.97 -2.72 8.13
C ARG A 325 7.89 -1.66 8.32
N ASN A 326 7.98 -0.96 9.45
CA ASN A 326 6.90 -0.15 9.98
C ASN A 326 7.27 1.32 10.24
N LEU A 327 8.50 1.74 9.98
CA LEU A 327 8.88 3.14 10.09
C LEU A 327 8.47 3.92 8.85
N VAL A 328 7.79 5.04 9.05
CA VAL A 328 7.50 6.04 8.03
C VAL A 328 8.48 7.20 8.16
N VAL A 329 9.19 7.50 7.07
CA VAL A 329 10.05 8.68 6.90
C VAL A 329 9.22 9.75 6.19
N TYR A 330 9.12 10.94 6.75
CA TYR A 330 8.18 11.95 6.27
C TYR A 330 8.65 13.38 6.51
N CYS A 331 8.11 14.31 5.74
CA CYS A 331 8.27 15.74 5.91
C CYS A 331 6.91 16.43 5.65
N THR A 332 6.45 17.25 6.60
CA THR A 332 5.17 17.98 6.47
C THR A 332 5.34 19.38 5.91
N ALA A 333 6.50 20.00 6.14
CA ALA A 333 6.86 21.30 5.61
C ALA A 333 8.39 21.40 5.54
N TRP A 334 8.90 21.96 4.44
CA TRP A 334 10.31 22.20 4.26
C TRP A 334 10.71 23.52 4.93
N SER A 335 11.92 23.56 5.50
CA SER A 335 12.56 24.78 5.98
C SER A 335 13.18 25.61 4.85
#